data_AF-W4VFH4-F1
#
_entry.id   AF-W4VFH4-F1
#
_cell.length_a   1.000
_cell.length_b   1.000
_cell.length_c   1.000
_cell.angle_alpha   90.00
_cell.angle_beta   90.00
_cell.angle_gamma   90.00
#
_symmetry.space_group_name_H-M   'P 1'
#
loop_
_entity.id
_entity.type
_entity.pdbx_description
1 polymer ?
#
loop_
_entity_poly.entity_id
_entity_poly.type
_entity_poly.pdbx_seq_one_letter_code
_entity_poly.pdbx_strand_id
1 'polypeptide(L)'
;METATLTAKEEEKQFKKVKRSETWRKIKRNKLIYLMILPGLIYFLIYKYLPMYGLIISFQDYKPYKGISGSEWVGLDHFIRLFTSSEFWSIFKNTLVLFGLQVFVFFPIPIIISLMLNEVRHSFFKKGVQTLIYIPPHFMSWVVIVSISYVMLTLDGGIVNAVLESLGFEKINFLLNEDWFRPMYVLQVIWREAGWGGTIIFLAAITAVDPQLYEAARMDGANRFRQMWHITIPTIRNVIIVLLILKIGGCFGTRV
;
A
#
# COMPACT_ATOMS: atom_id res chain seq x y z
N MET A 1 8.15 61.83 -5.40
CA MET A 1 7.56 60.49 -5.22
C MET A 1 7.43 59.72 -6.53
N GLU A 2 7.12 60.37 -7.64
CA GLU A 2 6.90 59.73 -8.96
C GLU A 2 8.17 59.15 -9.62
N THR A 3 9.33 59.78 -9.41
CA THR A 3 10.62 59.35 -9.97
C THR A 3 11.17 58.07 -9.31
N ALA A 4 10.91 57.87 -8.01
CA ALA A 4 11.32 56.66 -7.28
C ALA A 4 10.47 55.42 -7.65
N THR A 5 9.22 55.64 -8.06
CA THR A 5 8.33 54.56 -8.53
C THR A 5 8.62 54.09 -9.95
N LEU A 6 9.23 54.96 -10.79
CA LEU A 6 9.62 54.60 -12.16
C LEU A 6 10.92 53.78 -12.17
N THR A 7 11.90 54.15 -11.35
CA THR A 7 13.16 53.39 -11.21
C THR A 7 12.95 52.00 -10.62
N ALA A 8 12.08 51.85 -9.61
CA ALA A 8 11.75 50.54 -9.04
C ALA A 8 11.08 49.59 -10.05
N LYS A 9 10.22 50.10 -10.95
CA LYS A 9 9.59 49.30 -12.03
C LYS A 9 10.58 48.88 -13.11
N GLU A 10 11.58 49.71 -13.40
CA GLU A 10 12.64 49.40 -14.36
C GLU A 10 13.61 48.36 -13.83
N GLU A 11 14.03 48.48 -12.57
CA GLU A 11 14.86 47.48 -11.87
C GLU A 11 14.15 46.13 -11.78
N GLU A 12 12.84 46.11 -11.47
CA GLU A 12 12.06 44.86 -11.41
C GLU A 12 11.92 44.20 -12.79
N LYS A 13 11.77 44.99 -13.87
CA LYS A 13 11.77 44.49 -15.25
C LYS A 13 13.14 43.97 -15.68
N GLN A 14 14.23 44.64 -15.30
CA GLN A 14 15.59 44.18 -15.58
C GLN A 14 15.90 42.87 -14.82
N PHE A 15 15.56 42.78 -13.53
CA PHE A 15 15.70 41.56 -12.74
C PHE A 15 14.90 40.39 -13.31
N LYS A 16 13.66 40.61 -13.76
CA LYS A 16 12.83 39.58 -14.42
C LYS A 16 13.43 39.13 -15.76
N LYS A 17 14.03 40.05 -16.54
CA LYS A 17 14.72 39.72 -17.81
C LYS A 17 15.99 38.91 -17.59
N VAL A 18 16.84 39.30 -16.63
CA VAL A 18 18.08 38.59 -16.30
C VAL A 18 17.78 37.20 -15.74
N LYS A 19 16.81 37.07 -14.81
CA LYS A 19 16.37 35.75 -14.30
C LYS A 19 15.83 34.85 -15.41
N ARG A 20 15.03 35.36 -16.35
CA ARG A 20 14.54 34.57 -17.50
C ARG A 20 15.66 34.08 -18.41
N SER A 21 16.69 34.91 -18.66
CA SER A 21 17.83 34.50 -19.51
C SER A 21 18.67 33.42 -18.82
N GLU A 22 18.85 33.50 -17.50
CA GLU A 22 19.55 32.47 -16.73
C GLU A 22 18.80 31.14 -16.67
N THR A 23 17.48 31.16 -16.49
CA THR A 23 16.66 29.94 -16.48
C THR A 23 16.70 29.24 -17.85
N TRP A 24 16.58 29.99 -18.94
CA TRP A 24 16.66 29.43 -20.29
C TRP A 24 18.06 28.87 -20.61
N ARG A 25 19.11 29.54 -20.12
CA ARG A 25 20.50 29.06 -20.24
C ARG A 25 20.71 27.77 -19.44
N LYS A 26 20.14 27.66 -18.24
CA LYS A 26 20.15 26.43 -17.41
C LYS A 26 19.36 25.29 -18.07
N ILE A 27 18.21 25.57 -18.68
CA ILE A 27 17.41 24.56 -19.42
C ILE A 27 18.17 24.05 -20.64
N LYS A 28 18.75 24.95 -21.46
CA LYS A 28 19.59 24.57 -22.60
C LYS A 28 20.80 23.73 -22.19
N ARG A 29 21.45 24.08 -21.07
CA ARG A 29 22.58 23.33 -20.51
C ARG A 29 22.16 21.92 -20.05
N ASN A 30 20.96 21.79 -19.47
CA ASN A 30 20.45 20.54 -18.94
C ASN A 30 19.52 19.79 -19.92
N LYS A 31 19.57 20.10 -21.23
CA LYS A 31 18.67 19.52 -22.25
C LYS A 31 18.63 17.99 -22.25
N LEU A 32 19.77 17.34 -21.98
CA LEU A 32 19.87 15.88 -21.93
C LEU A 32 19.09 15.29 -20.74
N ILE A 33 19.11 15.96 -19.59
CA ILE A 33 18.34 15.55 -18.41
C ILE A 33 16.83 15.64 -18.71
N TYR A 34 16.40 16.72 -19.35
CA TYR A 34 14.99 16.85 -19.76
C TYR A 34 14.57 15.81 -20.80
N LEU A 35 15.46 15.48 -21.75
CA LEU A 35 15.19 14.43 -22.75
C LEU A 35 15.05 13.04 -22.09
N MET A 36 15.83 12.74 -21.05
CA MET A 36 15.72 11.50 -20.28
C MET A 36 14.43 11.42 -19.45
N ILE A 37 13.92 12.56 -18.95
CA ILE A 37 12.67 12.63 -18.18
C ILE A 37 11.44 12.55 -19.10
N LEU A 38 11.56 13.03 -20.33
CA LEU A 38 10.48 13.12 -21.30
C LEU A 38 9.68 11.82 -21.51
N PRO A 39 10.27 10.64 -21.75
CA PRO A 39 9.51 9.40 -21.93
C PRO A 39 8.69 9.02 -20.70
N GLY A 40 9.24 9.22 -19.49
CA GLY A 40 8.50 8.98 -18.24
C GLY A 40 7.33 9.94 -18.09
N LEU A 41 7.53 11.23 -18.39
CA LEU A 41 6.47 12.24 -18.33
C LEU A 41 5.34 11.95 -19.33
N ILE A 42 5.70 11.59 -20.57
CA ILE A 42 4.73 11.21 -21.61
C ILE A 42 3.91 10.00 -21.16
N TYR A 43 4.56 9.00 -20.59
CA TYR A 43 3.87 7.84 -20.04
C TYR A 43 2.83 8.24 -18.97
N PHE A 44 3.20 9.11 -18.01
CA PHE A 44 2.26 9.59 -17.01
C PHE A 44 1.10 10.38 -17.61
N LEU A 45 1.37 11.26 -18.58
CA LEU A 45 0.33 12.06 -19.22
C LEU A 45 -0.69 11.18 -19.95
N ILE A 46 -0.21 10.20 -20.73
CA ILE A 46 -1.07 9.34 -21.54
C ILE A 46 -1.80 8.30 -20.69
N TYR A 47 -1.12 7.62 -19.76
CA TYR A 47 -1.70 6.47 -19.06
C TYR A 47 -2.29 6.79 -17.68
N LYS A 48 -1.95 7.93 -17.08
CA LYS A 48 -2.51 8.34 -15.78
C LYS A 48 -3.43 9.55 -15.87
N TYR A 49 -3.01 10.62 -16.56
CA TYR A 49 -3.81 11.85 -16.64
C TYR A 49 -4.91 11.80 -17.70
N LEU A 50 -4.64 11.23 -18.89
CA LEU A 50 -5.65 11.16 -19.94
C LEU A 50 -6.90 10.37 -19.52
N PRO A 51 -6.82 9.20 -18.85
CA PRO A 51 -8.01 8.49 -18.38
C PRO A 51 -8.83 9.28 -17.34
N MET A 52 -8.23 10.25 -16.63
CA MET A 52 -8.98 11.11 -15.69
C MET A 52 -10.00 11.99 -16.40
N TYR A 53 -9.86 12.23 -17.71
CA TYR A 53 -10.91 12.87 -18.49
C TYR A 53 -12.23 12.09 -18.44
N GLY A 54 -12.17 10.76 -18.27
CA GLY A 54 -13.33 9.90 -18.09
C GLY A 54 -14.14 10.20 -16.82
N LEU A 55 -13.62 10.96 -15.86
CA LEU A 55 -14.40 11.38 -14.67
C LEU A 55 -15.65 12.19 -15.05
N ILE A 56 -15.66 12.83 -16.21
CA ILE A 56 -16.81 13.56 -16.73
C ILE A 56 -18.04 12.65 -16.89
N ILE A 57 -17.82 11.35 -17.19
CA ILE A 57 -18.88 10.34 -17.33
C ILE A 57 -19.71 10.21 -16.05
N SER A 58 -19.12 10.45 -14.87
CA SER A 58 -19.84 10.39 -13.59
C SER A 58 -20.93 11.45 -13.43
N PHE A 59 -20.94 12.48 -14.27
CA PHE A 59 -21.94 13.55 -14.29
C PHE A 59 -22.94 13.43 -15.46
N GLN A 60 -22.87 12.36 -16.24
CA GLN A 60 -23.66 12.16 -17.44
C GLN A 60 -24.46 10.85 -17.37
N ASP A 61 -25.64 10.80 -18.00
CA ASP A 61 -26.34 9.55 -18.30
C ASP A 61 -25.67 8.88 -19.51
N TYR A 62 -24.49 8.32 -19.23
CA TYR A 62 -23.59 7.83 -20.27
C TYR A 62 -24.16 6.62 -20.99
N LYS A 63 -24.36 6.80 -22.29
CA LYS A 63 -24.77 5.75 -23.22
C LYS A 63 -23.58 5.44 -24.14
N PRO A 64 -22.98 4.23 -24.09
CA PRO A 64 -21.77 3.91 -24.86
C PRO A 64 -21.87 4.22 -26.36
N TYR A 65 -23.07 4.08 -26.94
CA TYR A 65 -23.33 4.36 -28.35
C TYR A 65 -23.41 5.86 -28.70
N LYS A 66 -23.65 6.76 -27.72
CA LYS A 66 -23.66 8.22 -27.91
C LYS A 66 -22.30 8.89 -27.59
N GLY A 67 -21.39 8.15 -26.97
CA GLY A 67 -20.11 8.68 -26.51
C GLY A 67 -20.24 9.72 -25.39
N ILE A 68 -19.10 10.31 -25.00
CA ILE A 68 -19.00 11.29 -23.89
C ILE A 68 -19.60 12.65 -24.27
N SER A 69 -19.56 13.02 -25.56
CA SER A 69 -20.07 14.31 -26.04
C SER A 69 -21.57 14.30 -26.37
N GLY A 70 -22.20 13.12 -26.50
CA GLY A 70 -23.61 12.98 -26.88
C GLY A 70 -24.52 12.47 -25.75
N SER A 71 -23.97 12.23 -24.56
CA SER A 71 -24.73 11.78 -23.39
C SER A 71 -25.28 12.97 -22.60
N GLU A 72 -26.50 12.84 -22.07
CA GLU A 72 -27.16 13.92 -21.32
C GLU A 72 -26.45 14.19 -20.00
N TRP A 73 -26.26 15.47 -19.66
CA TRP A 73 -25.66 15.87 -18.39
C TRP A 73 -26.71 15.79 -17.27
N VAL A 74 -26.51 14.90 -16.30
CA VAL A 74 -27.42 14.69 -15.16
C VAL A 74 -26.89 15.25 -13.85
N GLY A 75 -25.73 15.93 -13.88
CA GLY A 75 -25.16 16.57 -12.71
C GLY A 75 -24.85 15.58 -11.59
N LEU A 76 -25.47 15.74 -10.42
CA LEU A 76 -25.20 14.95 -9.22
C LEU A 76 -26.17 13.78 -9.00
N ASP A 77 -27.07 13.50 -9.93
CA ASP A 77 -28.12 12.48 -9.76
C ASP A 77 -27.55 11.09 -9.42
N HIS A 78 -26.45 10.69 -10.04
CA HIS A 78 -25.77 9.42 -9.73
C HIS A 78 -25.22 9.38 -8.30
N PHE A 79 -24.68 10.49 -7.81
CA PHE A 79 -24.19 10.59 -6.43
C PHE A 79 -25.34 10.56 -5.43
N ILE A 80 -26.43 11.27 -5.70
CA ILE A 80 -27.64 11.23 -4.85
C ILE A 80 -28.15 9.79 -4.77
N ARG A 81 -28.33 9.12 -5.91
CA ARG A 81 -28.76 7.71 -5.96
C ARG A 81 -27.82 6.80 -5.16
N LEU A 82 -26.51 6.96 -5.32
CA LEU A 82 -25.51 6.19 -4.58
C LEU A 82 -25.66 6.37 -3.07
N PHE A 83 -25.73 7.61 -2.57
CA PHE A 83 -25.81 7.88 -1.13
C PHE A 83 -27.18 7.58 -0.52
N THR A 84 -28.26 7.61 -1.32
CA THR A 84 -29.61 7.21 -0.88
C THR A 84 -29.82 5.69 -0.87
N SER A 85 -28.96 4.92 -1.54
CA SER A 85 -29.04 3.46 -1.54
C SER A 85 -28.60 2.88 -0.20
N SER A 86 -29.42 1.98 0.38
CA SER A 86 -29.06 1.23 1.60
C SER A 86 -27.89 0.26 1.37
N GLU A 87 -27.76 -0.26 0.15
CA GLU A 87 -26.70 -1.20 -0.24
C GLU A 87 -25.32 -0.54 -0.20
N PHE A 88 -25.23 0.72 -0.65
CA PHE A 88 -23.98 1.49 -0.59
C PHE A 88 -23.43 1.55 0.83
N TRP A 89 -24.27 1.87 1.82
CA TRP A 89 -23.84 1.96 3.22
C TRP A 89 -23.46 0.61 3.81
N SER A 90 -24.08 -0.48 3.37
CA SER A 90 -23.69 -1.85 3.76
C SER A 90 -22.30 -2.21 3.23
N ILE A 91 -22.07 -2.00 1.94
CA ILE A 91 -20.78 -2.25 1.28
C ILE A 91 -19.69 -1.34 1.88
N PHE A 92 -19.97 -0.05 2.04
CA PHE A 92 -19.03 0.91 2.60
C PHE A 92 -18.57 0.53 4.01
N LYS A 93 -19.50 0.11 4.88
CA LYS A 93 -19.17 -0.39 6.23
C LYS A 93 -18.31 -1.66 6.15
N ASN A 94 -18.64 -2.60 5.29
CA ASN A 94 -17.85 -3.82 5.10
C ASN A 94 -16.42 -3.51 4.61
N THR A 95 -16.27 -2.59 3.65
CA THR A 95 -14.96 -2.12 3.19
C THR A 95 -14.18 -1.47 4.33
N LEU A 96 -14.83 -0.64 5.15
CA LEU A 96 -14.17 0.01 6.29
C LEU A 96 -13.74 -1.00 7.35
N VAL A 97 -14.53 -2.05 7.61
CA VAL A 97 -14.18 -3.14 8.51
C VAL A 97 -12.97 -3.92 7.97
N LEU A 98 -12.96 -4.28 6.69
CA LEU A 98 -11.83 -4.95 6.06
C LEU A 98 -10.57 -4.08 6.09
N PHE A 99 -10.70 -2.77 5.84
CA PHE A 99 -9.61 -1.81 5.99
C PHE A 99 -9.07 -1.78 7.43
N GLY A 100 -9.95 -1.71 8.42
CA GLY A 100 -9.58 -1.79 9.84
C GLY A 100 -8.81 -3.07 10.16
N LEU A 101 -9.26 -4.22 9.68
CA LEU A 101 -8.55 -5.50 9.84
C LEU A 101 -7.17 -5.46 9.15
N GLN A 102 -7.06 -4.88 7.96
CA GLN A 102 -5.77 -4.74 7.29
C GLN A 102 -4.78 -3.84 8.05
N VAL A 103 -5.26 -2.78 8.68
CA VAL A 103 -4.40 -1.83 9.41
C VAL A 103 -4.07 -2.31 10.82
N PHE A 104 -5.03 -2.87 11.55
CA PHE A 104 -4.82 -3.25 12.96
C PHE A 104 -4.34 -4.69 13.14
N VAL A 105 -4.69 -5.61 12.23
CA VAL A 105 -4.30 -7.02 12.32
C VAL A 105 -3.16 -7.33 11.37
N PHE A 106 -3.31 -7.04 10.09
CA PHE A 106 -2.30 -7.41 9.10
C PHE A 106 -1.01 -6.58 9.22
N PHE A 107 -1.10 -5.26 9.37
CA PHE A 107 0.10 -4.39 9.36
C PHE A 107 1.10 -4.67 10.49
N PRO A 108 0.70 -4.98 11.74
CA PRO A 108 1.65 -5.36 12.78
C PRO A 108 2.37 -6.69 12.53
N ILE A 109 1.76 -7.63 11.79
CA ILE A 109 2.30 -8.98 11.61
C ILE A 109 3.70 -8.98 10.95
N PRO A 110 3.93 -8.29 9.81
CA PRO A 110 5.26 -8.18 9.22
C PRO A 110 6.31 -7.57 10.17
N ILE A 111 5.91 -6.63 11.03
CA ILE A 111 6.80 -6.04 12.03
C ILE A 111 7.21 -7.13 13.03
N ILE A 112 6.24 -7.87 13.58
CA ILE A 112 6.48 -8.96 14.52
C ILE A 112 7.39 -10.02 13.89
N ILE A 113 7.10 -10.47 12.67
CA ILE A 113 7.93 -11.45 11.95
C ILE A 113 9.35 -10.93 11.76
N SER A 114 9.52 -9.65 11.38
CA SER A 114 10.85 -9.06 11.18
C SER A 114 11.68 -9.01 12.48
N LEU A 115 11.04 -8.67 13.60
CA LEU A 115 11.67 -8.64 14.92
C LEU A 115 12.04 -10.05 15.39
N MET A 116 11.16 -11.03 15.19
CA MET A 116 11.43 -12.44 15.48
C MET A 116 12.61 -12.95 14.65
N LEU A 117 12.64 -12.67 13.35
CA LEU A 117 13.75 -13.06 12.46
C LEU A 117 15.06 -12.35 12.79
N ASN A 118 15.01 -11.17 13.39
CA ASN A 118 16.20 -10.47 13.84
C ASN A 118 16.89 -11.18 15.01
N GLU A 119 16.11 -11.74 15.95
CA GLU A 119 16.65 -12.45 17.12
C GLU A 119 17.13 -13.87 16.82
N VAL A 120 16.82 -14.43 15.64
CA VAL A 120 17.32 -15.74 15.22
C VAL A 120 18.84 -15.70 15.04
N ARG A 121 19.57 -16.39 15.92
CA ARG A 121 21.04 -16.51 15.90
C ARG A 121 21.56 -17.48 14.84
N HIS A 122 20.87 -18.59 14.61
CA HIS A 122 21.30 -19.59 13.64
C HIS A 122 21.01 -19.14 12.21
N SER A 123 22.06 -18.81 11.47
CA SER A 123 21.97 -18.32 10.09
C SER A 123 21.29 -19.31 9.14
N PHE A 124 21.50 -20.62 9.33
CA PHE A 124 20.83 -21.65 8.52
C PHE A 124 19.32 -21.68 8.77
N PHE A 125 18.89 -21.66 10.04
CA PHE A 125 17.48 -21.61 10.40
C PHE A 125 16.82 -20.31 9.92
N LYS A 126 17.50 -19.16 10.10
CA LYS A 126 17.03 -17.85 9.61
C LYS A 126 16.79 -17.87 8.10
N LYS A 127 17.74 -18.37 7.32
CA LYS A 127 17.60 -18.50 5.86
C LYS A 127 16.48 -19.45 5.47
N GLY A 128 16.32 -20.58 6.16
CA GLY A 128 15.21 -21.51 5.93
C GLY A 128 13.84 -20.87 6.14
N VAL A 129 13.65 -20.19 7.28
CA VAL A 129 12.40 -19.49 7.60
C VAL A 129 12.14 -18.34 6.63
N GLN A 130 13.16 -17.57 6.25
CA GLN A 130 13.04 -16.51 5.25
C GLN A 130 12.57 -17.07 3.90
N THR A 131 13.18 -18.15 3.41
CA THR A 131 12.76 -18.79 2.16
C THR A 131 11.30 -19.23 2.22
N LEU A 132 10.88 -19.86 3.32
CA LEU A 132 9.51 -20.37 3.50
C LEU A 132 8.47 -19.25 3.58
N ILE A 133 8.77 -18.18 4.30
CA ILE A 133 7.84 -17.05 4.49
C ILE A 133 7.83 -16.13 3.26
N TYR A 134 8.96 -15.97 2.55
CA TYR A 134 9.08 -14.98 1.47
C TYR A 134 8.69 -15.51 0.09
N ILE A 135 9.10 -16.74 -0.25
CA ILE A 135 9.05 -17.21 -1.63
C ILE A 135 7.68 -17.81 -1.97
N PRO A 136 7.22 -18.91 -1.36
CA PRO A 136 6.00 -19.59 -1.79
C PRO A 136 4.77 -18.67 -1.86
N PRO A 137 4.47 -17.83 -0.85
CA PRO A 137 3.19 -17.11 -0.85
C PRO A 137 3.18 -15.91 -1.79
N HIS A 138 4.27 -15.15 -1.88
CA HIS A 138 4.28 -13.90 -2.64
C HIS A 138 4.31 -14.10 -4.16
N PHE A 139 5.03 -15.13 -4.64
CA PHE A 139 5.13 -15.40 -6.07
C PHE A 139 3.88 -16.06 -6.65
N MET A 140 2.92 -16.50 -5.82
CA MET A 140 1.64 -17.05 -6.27
C MET A 140 0.68 -15.94 -6.73
N SER A 141 -0.02 -16.21 -7.84
CA SER A 141 -1.14 -15.38 -8.28
C SER A 141 -2.28 -15.42 -7.25
N TRP A 142 -3.07 -14.33 -7.15
CA TRP A 142 -4.27 -14.31 -6.30
C TRP A 142 -5.23 -15.44 -6.67
N VAL A 143 -5.35 -15.75 -7.97
CA VAL A 143 -6.19 -16.86 -8.45
C VAL A 143 -5.73 -18.19 -7.88
N VAL A 144 -4.42 -18.44 -7.83
CA VAL A 144 -3.86 -19.70 -7.29
C VAL A 144 -4.14 -19.81 -5.79
N ILE A 145 -3.97 -18.72 -5.05
CA ILE A 145 -4.21 -18.69 -3.59
C ILE A 145 -5.69 -18.97 -3.29
N VAL A 146 -6.61 -18.37 -4.06
CA VAL A 146 -8.04 -18.62 -3.93
C VAL A 146 -8.36 -20.07 -4.27
N SER A 147 -7.79 -20.63 -5.35
CA SER A 147 -8.00 -22.03 -5.74
C SER A 147 -7.50 -23.02 -4.69
N ILE A 148 -6.31 -22.82 -4.13
CA ILE A 148 -5.77 -23.66 -3.04
C ILE A 148 -6.70 -23.57 -1.83
N SER A 149 -7.09 -22.35 -1.44
CA SER A 149 -7.98 -22.14 -0.30
C SER A 149 -9.33 -22.81 -0.51
N TYR A 150 -9.90 -22.73 -1.72
CA TYR A 150 -11.14 -23.40 -2.07
C TYR A 150 -11.05 -24.92 -1.90
N VAL A 151 -10.00 -25.54 -2.43
CA VAL A 151 -9.78 -27.00 -2.31
C VAL A 151 -9.56 -27.40 -0.85
N MET A 152 -8.89 -26.59 -0.04
CA MET A 152 -8.64 -26.88 1.37
C MET A 152 -9.87 -26.70 2.26
N LEU A 153 -10.73 -25.72 1.95
CA LEU A 153 -11.84 -25.28 2.80
C LEU A 153 -13.22 -25.79 2.34
N THR A 154 -13.30 -26.51 1.23
CA THR A 154 -14.55 -27.12 0.78
C THR A 154 -15.11 -28.08 1.84
N LEU A 155 -16.44 -28.20 1.88
CA LEU A 155 -17.13 -29.06 2.85
C LEU A 155 -16.77 -30.55 2.63
N ASP A 156 -16.79 -30.98 1.37
CA ASP A 156 -16.60 -32.37 0.96
C ASP A 156 -15.19 -32.58 0.40
N GLY A 157 -14.36 -33.32 1.14
CA GLY A 157 -12.99 -33.64 0.74
C GLY A 157 -11.96 -32.55 1.04
N GLY A 158 -12.35 -31.45 1.68
CA GLY A 158 -11.42 -30.41 2.13
C GLY A 158 -10.56 -30.88 3.31
N ILE A 159 -9.25 -30.66 3.23
CA ILE A 159 -8.29 -31.07 4.27
C ILE A 159 -8.66 -30.45 5.62
N VAL A 160 -9.11 -29.20 5.66
CA VAL A 160 -9.45 -28.50 6.90
C VAL A 160 -10.66 -29.16 7.59
N ASN A 161 -11.71 -29.46 6.82
CA ASN A 161 -12.89 -30.14 7.36
C ASN A 161 -12.60 -31.60 7.74
N ALA A 162 -11.72 -32.30 7.02
CA ALA A 162 -11.30 -33.65 7.39
C ALA A 162 -10.54 -33.66 8.74
N VAL A 163 -9.68 -32.66 8.99
CA VAL A 163 -8.99 -32.51 10.28
C VAL A 163 -10.00 -32.17 11.38
N LEU A 164 -10.96 -31.28 11.15
CA LEU A 164 -12.00 -30.95 12.14
C LEU A 164 -12.83 -32.17 12.54
N GLU A 165 -13.26 -32.97 11.57
CA GLU A 165 -14.00 -34.22 11.79
C GLU A 165 -13.16 -35.23 12.58
N SER A 166 -11.86 -35.35 12.28
CA SER A 166 -10.94 -36.23 13.04
C SER A 166 -10.74 -35.82 14.50
N LEU A 167 -10.96 -34.53 14.81
CA LEU A 167 -10.91 -33.98 16.17
C LEU A 167 -12.28 -34.01 16.88
N GLY A 168 -13.32 -34.54 16.22
CA GLY A 168 -14.68 -34.66 16.76
C GLY A 168 -15.56 -33.42 16.60
N PHE A 169 -15.16 -32.45 15.77
CA PHE A 169 -15.97 -31.27 15.45
C PHE A 169 -16.86 -31.50 14.22
N GLU A 170 -17.96 -30.74 14.13
CA GLU A 170 -18.81 -30.72 12.94
C GLU A 170 -18.13 -30.01 11.76
N LYS A 171 -18.50 -30.41 10.53
CA LYS A 171 -18.00 -29.78 9.31
C LYS A 171 -18.53 -28.36 9.20
N ILE A 172 -17.64 -27.43 8.88
CA ILE A 172 -17.99 -26.01 8.73
C ILE A 172 -17.95 -25.67 7.24
N ASN A 173 -19.04 -25.05 6.76
CA ASN A 173 -19.07 -24.52 5.40
C ASN A 173 -18.41 -23.13 5.35
N PHE A 174 -17.07 -23.12 5.34
CA PHE A 174 -16.27 -21.89 5.32
C PHE A 174 -16.55 -20.99 4.10
N LEU A 175 -16.97 -21.58 2.98
CA LEU A 175 -17.14 -20.88 1.71
C LEU A 175 -18.50 -20.18 1.59
N LEU A 176 -19.56 -20.75 2.18
CA LEU A 176 -20.91 -20.17 2.16
C LEU A 176 -21.25 -19.37 3.42
N ASN A 177 -20.50 -19.54 4.51
CA ASN A 177 -20.77 -18.84 5.76
C ASN A 177 -20.16 -17.42 5.76
N GLU A 178 -21.01 -16.41 5.90
CA GLU A 178 -20.62 -14.99 5.93
C GLU A 178 -19.66 -14.65 7.08
N ASP A 179 -19.78 -15.31 8.23
CA ASP A 179 -18.94 -15.06 9.41
C ASP A 179 -17.48 -15.46 9.15
N TRP A 180 -17.27 -16.48 8.31
CA TRP A 180 -15.95 -17.01 7.98
C TRP A 180 -15.28 -16.26 6.83
N PHE A 181 -16.02 -15.44 6.08
CA PHE A 181 -15.46 -14.67 4.96
C PHE A 181 -14.32 -13.75 5.42
N ARG A 182 -14.53 -12.96 6.48
CA ARG A 182 -13.53 -11.97 6.93
C ARG A 182 -12.26 -12.63 7.49
N PRO A 183 -12.35 -13.62 8.40
CA PRO A 183 -11.17 -14.34 8.87
C PRO A 183 -10.42 -15.06 7.74
N MET A 184 -11.14 -15.73 6.83
CA MET A 184 -10.55 -16.42 5.69
C MET A 184 -9.77 -15.44 4.79
N TYR A 185 -10.38 -14.32 4.42
CA TYR A 185 -9.74 -13.29 3.60
C TYR A 185 -8.49 -12.74 4.29
N VAL A 186 -8.59 -12.37 5.56
CA VAL A 186 -7.46 -11.81 6.32
C VAL A 186 -6.33 -12.82 6.43
N LEU A 187 -6.62 -14.09 6.69
CA LEU A 187 -5.61 -15.16 6.75
C LEU A 187 -4.91 -15.37 5.40
N GLN A 188 -5.64 -15.37 4.29
CA GLN A 188 -5.04 -15.46 2.95
C GLN A 188 -4.13 -14.27 2.65
N VAL A 189 -4.56 -13.05 3.01
CA VAL A 189 -3.74 -11.84 2.87
C VAL A 189 -2.50 -11.91 3.74
N ILE A 190 -2.62 -12.32 5.01
CA ILE A 190 -1.47 -12.52 5.91
C ILE A 190 -0.52 -13.55 5.32
N TRP A 191 -1.01 -14.72 4.94
CA TRP A 191 -0.19 -15.81 4.42
C TRP A 191 0.60 -15.37 3.18
N ARG A 192 -0.05 -14.68 2.25
CA ARG A 192 0.56 -14.17 1.01
C ARG A 192 1.55 -13.03 1.23
N GLU A 193 1.12 -12.00 1.96
CA GLU A 193 1.77 -10.69 1.95
C GLU A 193 2.65 -10.45 3.19
N ALA A 194 2.51 -11.24 4.25
CA ALA A 194 3.25 -11.00 5.49
C ALA A 194 4.76 -11.14 5.28
N GLY A 195 5.19 -12.03 4.38
CA GLY A 195 6.60 -12.34 4.21
C GLY A 195 7.39 -11.38 3.33
N TRP A 196 6.85 -10.94 2.20
CA TRP A 196 7.67 -10.25 1.20
C TRP A 196 7.79 -8.75 1.47
N GLY A 197 6.70 -7.99 1.33
CA GLY A 197 6.77 -6.53 1.29
C GLY A 197 7.13 -5.87 2.62
N GLY A 198 6.37 -6.17 3.68
CA GLY A 198 6.58 -5.55 4.98
C GLY A 198 7.82 -6.09 5.68
N THR A 199 7.95 -7.41 5.79
CA THR A 199 8.99 -8.04 6.61
C THR A 199 10.40 -7.78 6.07
N ILE A 200 10.60 -7.80 4.74
CA ILE A 200 11.93 -7.52 4.15
C ILE A 200 12.33 -6.07 4.41
N ILE A 201 11.42 -5.11 4.21
CA ILE A 201 11.71 -3.69 4.44
C ILE A 201 11.98 -3.42 5.91
N PHE A 202 11.18 -3.98 6.82
CA PHE A 202 11.41 -3.84 8.26
C PHE A 202 12.72 -4.51 8.69
N LEU A 203 13.02 -5.70 8.19
CA LEU A 203 14.27 -6.38 8.51
C LEU A 203 15.47 -5.57 8.01
N ALA A 204 15.42 -5.01 6.81
CA ALA A 204 16.45 -4.14 6.27
C ALA A 204 16.65 -2.87 7.13
N ALA A 205 15.56 -2.27 7.59
CA ALA A 205 15.61 -1.12 8.50
C ALA A 205 16.24 -1.49 9.86
N ILE A 206 15.91 -2.65 10.42
CA ILE A 206 16.48 -3.14 11.68
C ILE A 206 17.99 -3.40 11.53
N THR A 207 18.42 -3.95 10.39
CA THR A 207 19.86 -4.20 10.14
C THR A 207 20.68 -2.93 9.94
N ALA A 208 20.03 -1.80 9.65
CA ALA A 208 20.70 -0.50 9.53
C ALA A 208 20.90 0.21 10.88
N VAL A 209 20.37 -0.33 11.98
CA VAL A 209 20.54 0.24 13.32
C VAL A 209 21.99 0.05 13.79
N ASP A 210 22.57 1.11 14.37
CA ASP A 210 23.94 1.10 14.87
C ASP A 210 24.16 0.00 15.92
N PRO A 211 25.10 -0.95 15.71
CA PRO A 211 25.46 -1.97 16.69
C PRO A 211 25.90 -1.41 18.04
N GLN A 212 26.47 -0.20 18.10
CA GLN A 212 26.94 0.43 19.33
C GLN A 212 25.80 0.65 20.33
N LEU A 213 24.58 0.95 19.85
CA LEU A 213 23.40 1.08 20.71
C LEU A 213 23.06 -0.23 21.42
N TYR A 214 23.18 -1.36 20.71
CA TYR A 214 22.94 -2.69 21.29
C TYR A 214 24.07 -3.15 22.21
N GLU A 215 25.31 -2.72 21.97
CA GLU A 215 26.45 -3.00 22.83
C GLU A 215 26.35 -2.21 24.13
N ALA A 216 26.14 -0.89 24.06
CA ALA A 216 25.94 -0.05 25.24
C ALA A 216 24.80 -0.55 26.12
N ALA A 217 23.64 -0.87 25.52
CA ALA A 217 22.52 -1.39 26.28
C ALA A 217 22.78 -2.77 26.91
N ARG A 218 23.63 -3.61 26.30
CA ARG A 218 24.07 -4.87 26.91
C ARG A 218 25.00 -4.62 28.10
N MET A 219 25.88 -3.61 28.03
CA MET A 219 26.73 -3.19 29.15
C MET A 219 25.89 -2.67 30.33
N ASP A 220 24.77 -1.99 30.04
CA ASP A 220 23.79 -1.53 31.03
C ASP A 220 22.84 -2.63 31.54
N GLY A 221 23.04 -3.90 31.14
CA GLY A 221 22.23 -5.04 31.59
C GLY A 221 20.83 -5.13 30.97
N ALA A 222 20.56 -4.45 29.85
CA ALA A 222 19.27 -4.51 29.18
C ALA A 222 19.05 -5.88 28.51
N ASN A 223 17.93 -6.55 28.86
CA ASN A 223 17.49 -7.78 28.19
C ASN A 223 17.03 -7.51 26.74
N ARG A 224 16.95 -8.55 25.89
CA ARG A 224 16.55 -8.47 24.47
C ARG A 224 15.21 -7.78 24.23
N PHE A 225 14.21 -8.08 25.06
CA PHE A 225 12.91 -7.39 24.99
C PHE A 225 13.04 -5.89 25.26
N ARG A 226 13.91 -5.47 26.19
CA ARG A 226 14.16 -4.05 26.46
C ARG A 226 14.87 -3.37 25.30
N GLN A 227 15.87 -4.03 24.71
CA GLN A 227 16.57 -3.54 23.51
C GLN A 227 15.60 -3.40 22.34
N MET A 228 14.73 -4.39 22.11
CA MET A 228 13.72 -4.35 21.07
C MET A 228 12.75 -3.16 21.25
N TRP A 229 12.24 -2.96 22.47
CA TRP A 229 11.23 -1.93 22.75
C TRP A 229 11.81 -0.51 22.78
N HIS A 230 13.03 -0.34 23.30
CA HIS A 230 13.62 0.99 23.53
C HIS A 230 14.64 1.41 22.47
N ILE A 231 15.17 0.48 21.68
CA ILE A 231 16.17 0.76 20.64
C ILE A 231 15.60 0.43 19.27
N THR A 232 15.23 -0.83 19.04
CA THR A 232 14.84 -1.28 17.70
C THR A 232 13.58 -0.59 17.19
N ILE A 233 12.46 -0.69 17.92
CA ILE A 233 11.16 -0.13 17.52
C ILE A 233 11.23 1.40 17.34
N PRO A 234 11.81 2.19 18.27
CA PRO A 234 11.93 3.63 18.12
C PRO A 234 12.80 4.03 16.91
N THR A 235 13.87 3.29 16.62
CA THR A 235 14.77 3.60 15.50
C THR A 235 14.10 3.37 14.15
N ILE A 236 13.31 2.30 14.01
CA ILE A 236 12.60 1.99 12.75
C ILE A 236 11.24 2.69 12.62
N ARG A 237 10.84 3.52 13.60
CA ARG A 237 9.54 4.22 13.63
C ARG A 237 9.25 4.99 12.33
N ASN A 238 10.25 5.67 11.77
CA ASN A 238 10.08 6.44 10.54
C ASN A 238 9.69 5.53 9.36
N VAL A 239 10.30 4.35 9.27
CA VAL A 239 9.99 3.35 8.25
C VAL A 239 8.58 2.79 8.45
N ILE A 240 8.20 2.50 9.70
CA ILE A 240 6.83 2.08 10.05
C ILE A 240 5.80 3.12 9.60
N ILE A 241 6.02 4.40 9.90
CA ILE A 241 5.09 5.48 9.53
C ILE A 241 4.97 5.61 8.02
N VAL A 242 6.07 5.60 7.28
CA VAL A 242 6.06 5.72 5.81
C VAL A 242 5.29 4.55 5.19
N LEU A 243 5.56 3.32 5.62
CA LEU A 243 4.86 2.13 5.11
C LEU A 243 3.38 2.12 5.50
N LEU A 244 3.04 2.62 6.69
CA LEU A 244 1.65 2.74 7.13
C LEU A 244 0.89 3.74 6.23
N ILE A 245 1.48 4.91 5.94
CA ILE A 245 0.88 5.91 5.05
C ILE A 245 0.66 5.33 3.65
N LEU A 246 1.67 4.63 3.11
CA LEU A 246 1.57 3.98 1.79
C LEU A 246 0.48 2.89 1.78
N LYS A 247 0.35 2.13 2.86
CA LYS A 247 -0.68 1.09 3.00
C LYS A 247 -2.08 1.70 3.08
N ILE A 248 -2.25 2.78 3.84
CA ILE A 248 -3.53 3.50 3.96
C ILE A 248 -3.92 4.10 2.59
N GLY A 249 -3.00 4.78 1.91
CA GLY A 249 -3.26 5.34 0.58
C GLY A 249 -3.60 4.27 -0.48
N GLY A 250 -3.00 3.08 -0.36
CA GLY A 250 -3.27 1.96 -1.26
C GLY A 250 -4.57 1.21 -0.98
N CYS A 251 -5.19 1.34 0.20
CA CYS A 251 -6.40 0.59 0.54
C CYS A 251 -7.67 1.20 -0.06
N PHE A 252 -7.72 2.54 -0.19
CA PHE A 252 -8.83 3.23 -0.87
C PHE A 252 -8.66 3.29 -2.39
N GLY A 253 -7.42 3.14 -2.88
CA GLY A 253 -7.14 2.99 -4.30
C GLY A 253 -7.45 1.56 -4.74
N THR A 254 -8.58 1.36 -5.42
CA THR A 254 -8.98 0.09 -6.05
C THR A 254 -7.79 -0.59 -6.76
N ARG A 255 -7.22 -1.58 -6.08
CA ARG A 255 -6.46 -2.68 -6.68
C ARG A 255 -7.31 -3.93 -6.49
N VAL A 256 -8.34 -4.04 -7.33
CA VAL A 256 -8.86 -5.33 -7.77
C VAL A 256 -8.11 -5.67 -9.05
#